data_AF-A0A2A5NY31-F1
#
_entry.id   AF-A0A2A5NY31-F1
#
_cell.length_a   1.000
_cell.length_b   1.000
_cell.length_c   1.000
_cell.angle_alpha   90.00
_cell.angle_beta   90.00
_cell.angle_gamma   90.00
#
_symmetry.space_group_name_H-M   'P 1'
#
loop_
_entity.id
_entity.type
_entity.pdbx_description
1 polymer ?
#
loop_
_entity_poly.entity_id
_entity_poly.type
_entity_poly.pdbx_seq_one_letter_code
_entity_poly.pdbx_strand_id
1 'polypeptide(L)'
;MRVIVYTGKGGTGKSTISCATAVKAAEQGRDVLVISSDPAHTLMELFEVGVGHRPTKVADHIWAVQVDPVREAREKYGVIQEYVASVFKAKGLDETLAYELASLPNMTSFIALLKVVDYAEEGGYDALILDTVPSGEALKNLYLPSLFGSITRKLLKLAGSLMGAAKLLEPIVGVPAPSREVIRADLSLLEKLERLKDILTDPSTSSLRLVANPDQFSINNMKRAYMSACLYGVNVDLAVVNKVLPRA
;
A
#
# COMPACT_ATOMS: atom_id res chain seq x y z
N MET A 1 -19.24 -1.05 -3.50
CA MET A 1 -18.17 -0.89 -2.51
C MET A 1 -17.40 0.38 -2.77
N ARG A 2 -17.07 1.16 -1.73
CA ARG A 2 -16.34 2.43 -1.78
C ARG A 2 -14.97 2.27 -1.11
N VAL A 3 -13.90 2.84 -1.67
CA VAL A 3 -12.58 2.92 -1.02
C VAL A 3 -12.28 4.37 -0.67
N ILE A 4 -11.91 4.63 0.58
CA ILE A 4 -11.55 5.96 1.07
C ILE A 4 -10.18 5.87 1.71
N VAL A 5 -9.20 6.61 1.17
CA VAL A 5 -7.84 6.65 1.67
C VAL A 5 -7.58 7.98 2.38
N TYR A 6 -7.09 7.95 3.62
CA TYR A 6 -6.71 9.15 4.35
C TYR A 6 -5.20 9.43 4.25
N THR A 7 -4.82 10.65 3.87
CA THR A 7 -3.42 11.12 3.79
C THR A 7 -3.19 12.39 4.61
N GLY A 8 -1.98 12.54 5.14
CA GLY A 8 -1.59 13.68 5.96
C GLY A 8 -0.37 13.38 6.83
N LYS A 9 0.28 14.43 7.34
CA LYS A 9 1.45 14.30 8.21
C LYS A 9 1.11 13.49 9.48
N GLY A 10 2.11 12.91 10.15
CA GLY A 10 1.95 12.37 11.50
C GLY A 10 1.36 13.42 12.45
N GLY A 11 0.45 13.00 13.32
CA GLY A 11 -0.17 13.87 14.33
C GLY A 11 -1.28 14.81 13.84
N THR A 12 -1.77 14.69 12.60
CA THR A 12 -2.90 15.49 12.08
C THR A 12 -4.28 14.92 12.43
N GLY A 13 -4.36 13.76 13.08
CA GLY A 13 -5.62 13.11 13.49
C GLY A 13 -6.30 12.26 12.42
N LYS A 14 -5.53 11.71 11.47
CA LYS A 14 -6.03 10.81 10.41
C LYS A 14 -6.82 9.63 10.98
N SER A 15 -6.27 8.92 11.96
CA SER A 15 -6.90 7.76 12.57
C SER A 15 -8.26 8.11 13.17
N THR A 16 -8.34 9.22 13.91
CA THR A 16 -9.61 9.73 14.45
C THR A 16 -10.63 10.04 13.36
N ILE A 17 -10.23 10.76 12.31
CA ILE A 17 -11.13 11.12 11.20
C ILE A 17 -11.56 9.89 10.39
N SER A 18 -10.67 8.93 10.20
CA SER A 18 -10.95 7.67 9.51
C SER A 18 -11.99 6.84 10.29
N CYS A 19 -11.84 6.73 11.62
CA CYS A 19 -12.80 6.06 12.49
C CYS A 19 -14.13 6.81 12.54
N ALA A 20 -14.11 8.14 12.62
CA ALA A 20 -15.33 8.96 12.56
C ALA A 20 -16.08 8.75 11.23
N THR A 21 -15.36 8.56 10.12
CA THR A 21 -15.95 8.23 8.82
C THR A 21 -16.56 6.83 8.83
N ALA A 22 -15.90 5.85 9.45
CA ALA A 22 -16.42 4.50 9.59
C ALA A 22 -17.71 4.49 10.40
N VAL A 23 -17.73 5.18 11.55
CA VAL A 23 -18.92 5.37 12.38
C VAL A 23 -20.04 6.02 11.57
N LYS A 24 -19.74 7.08 10.81
CA LYS A 24 -20.78 7.75 10.03
C LYS A 24 -21.38 6.88 8.93
N ALA A 25 -20.57 6.03 8.30
CA ALA A 25 -21.04 5.08 7.29
C ALA A 25 -21.84 3.94 7.95
N ALA A 26 -21.41 3.43 9.09
CA ALA A 26 -22.13 2.42 9.87
C ALA A 26 -23.52 2.92 10.34
N GLU A 27 -23.63 4.17 10.78
CA GLU A 27 -24.93 4.82 11.08
C GLU A 27 -25.91 4.82 9.90
N GLN A 28 -25.40 4.72 8.67
CA GLN A 28 -26.18 4.63 7.44
C GLN A 28 -26.44 3.18 7.01
N GLY A 29 -26.16 2.21 7.88
CA GLY A 29 -26.32 0.78 7.62
C GLY A 29 -25.30 0.20 6.65
N ARG A 30 -24.12 0.82 6.53
CA ARG A 30 -23.03 0.34 5.66
C ARG A 30 -22.04 -0.50 6.44
N ASP A 31 -21.70 -1.67 5.93
CA ASP A 31 -20.63 -2.49 6.51
C ASP A 31 -19.26 -1.92 6.12
N VAL A 32 -18.43 -1.59 7.11
CA VAL A 32 -17.15 -0.90 6.89
C VAL A 32 -15.98 -1.71 7.42
N LEU A 33 -14.91 -1.82 6.63
CA LEU A 33 -13.61 -2.29 7.10
C LEU A 33 -12.62 -1.14 7.19
N VAL A 34 -12.12 -0.87 8.39
CA VAL A 34 -11.01 0.05 8.64
C VAL A 34 -9.69 -0.73 8.59
N ILE A 35 -8.83 -0.39 7.65
CA ILE A 35 -7.52 -1.02 7.46
C ILE A 35 -6.48 -0.01 7.94
N SER A 36 -5.78 -0.32 9.04
CA SER A 36 -4.67 0.51 9.52
C SER A 36 -3.32 -0.13 9.29
N SER A 37 -2.34 0.70 8.97
CA SER A 37 -0.91 0.33 8.95
C SER A 37 -0.08 1.23 9.87
N ASP A 38 -0.75 1.97 10.75
CA ASP A 38 -0.11 2.82 11.73
C ASP A 38 0.61 1.96 12.79
N PRO A 39 1.95 2.07 12.95
CA PRO A 39 2.68 1.33 13.96
C PRO A 39 2.28 1.71 15.40
N ALA A 40 1.64 2.86 15.59
CA ALA A 40 1.20 3.30 16.92
C ALA A 40 -0.05 2.55 17.44
N HIS A 41 -0.61 1.62 16.66
CA HIS A 41 -1.78 0.82 17.08
C HIS A 41 -3.02 1.64 17.48
N THR A 42 -3.11 2.86 16.94
CA THR A 42 -4.12 3.87 17.27
C THR A 42 -5.58 3.36 17.15
N LEU A 43 -5.86 2.39 16.27
CA LEU A 43 -7.20 1.80 16.16
C LEU A 43 -7.64 1.05 17.41
N MET A 44 -6.74 0.31 18.06
CA MET A 44 -7.08 -0.45 19.27
C MET A 44 -7.45 0.48 20.41
N GLU A 45 -6.76 1.61 20.51
CA GLU A 45 -7.05 2.65 21.50
C GLU A 45 -8.38 3.36 21.20
N LEU A 46 -8.66 3.67 19.92
CA LEU A 46 -9.88 4.38 19.53
C LEU A 46 -11.16 3.54 19.69
N PHE A 47 -11.07 2.23 19.44
CA PHE A 47 -12.22 1.33 19.55
C PHE A 47 -12.28 0.57 20.87
N GLU A 48 -11.25 0.64 21.71
CA GLU A 48 -11.12 -0.11 22.97
C GLU A 48 -11.29 -1.64 22.80
N VAL A 49 -10.94 -2.15 21.61
CA VAL A 49 -11.02 -3.56 21.22
C VAL A 49 -9.67 -4.01 20.66
N GLY A 50 -9.24 -5.22 21.01
CA GLY A 50 -8.04 -5.82 20.43
C GLY A 50 -8.20 -6.07 18.93
N VAL A 51 -7.39 -5.40 18.11
CA VAL A 51 -7.41 -5.53 16.65
C VAL A 51 -6.12 -6.20 16.18
N GLY A 52 -6.26 -7.40 15.63
CA GLY A 52 -5.16 -8.18 15.11
C GLY A 52 -4.96 -8.03 13.60
N HIS A 53 -4.27 -9.02 13.03
CA HIS A 53 -3.97 -9.10 11.60
C HIS A 53 -5.13 -9.64 10.74
N ARG A 54 -6.25 -10.00 11.36
CA ARG A 54 -7.47 -10.45 10.69
C ARG A 54 -8.59 -9.44 10.97
N PRO A 55 -9.55 -9.27 10.04
CA PRO A 55 -10.73 -8.46 10.28
C PRO A 55 -11.42 -8.87 11.58
N THR A 56 -11.58 -7.91 12.48
CA THR A 56 -12.20 -8.09 13.80
C THR A 56 -13.36 -7.11 13.89
N LYS A 57 -14.56 -7.58 14.25
CA LYS A 57 -15.71 -6.69 14.47
C LYS A 57 -15.43 -5.84 15.71
N VAL A 58 -15.36 -4.52 15.56
CA VAL A 58 -15.05 -3.57 16.64
C VAL A 58 -16.27 -2.78 17.09
N ALA A 59 -17.27 -2.63 16.22
CA ALA A 59 -18.57 -2.08 16.54
C ALA A 59 -19.62 -2.65 15.59
N ASP A 60 -20.89 -2.27 15.77
CA ASP A 60 -21.91 -2.69 14.82
C ASP A 60 -21.65 -2.06 13.44
N HIS A 61 -21.73 -2.89 12.40
CA HIS A 61 -21.32 -2.53 11.03
C HIS A 61 -19.85 -2.06 10.84
N ILE A 62 -18.97 -2.21 11.83
CA ILE A 62 -17.56 -1.79 11.73
C ILE A 62 -16.62 -2.94 12.07
N TRP A 63 -15.72 -3.24 11.14
CA TRP A 63 -14.60 -4.13 11.30
C TRP A 63 -13.30 -3.35 11.20
N ALA A 64 -12.27 -3.84 11.86
CA ALA A 64 -10.93 -3.28 11.80
C ALA A 64 -9.89 -4.38 11.57
N VAL A 65 -8.81 -4.02 10.90
CA VAL A 65 -7.63 -4.86 10.76
C VAL A 65 -6.36 -4.02 10.86
N GLN A 66 -5.39 -4.54 11.63
CA GLN A 66 -4.06 -3.96 11.76
C GLN A 66 -3.10 -4.70 10.84
N VAL A 67 -2.57 -3.97 9.86
CA VAL A 67 -1.56 -4.44 8.92
C VAL A 67 -0.19 -4.17 9.52
N ASP A 68 0.61 -5.22 9.68
CA ASP A 68 2.05 -5.12 9.85
C ASP A 68 2.67 -5.23 8.46
N PRO A 69 3.12 -4.13 7.85
CA PRO A 69 3.54 -4.19 6.46
C PRO A 69 4.94 -4.82 6.32
N VAL A 70 5.73 -4.90 7.40
CA VAL A 70 7.01 -5.63 7.39
C VAL A 70 6.75 -7.13 7.39
N ARG A 71 5.85 -7.60 8.26
CA ARG A 71 5.43 -9.01 8.27
C ARG A 71 4.81 -9.40 6.93
N GLU A 72 3.87 -8.61 6.43
CA GLU A 72 3.22 -8.89 5.14
C GLU A 72 4.20 -8.86 3.96
N ALA A 73 5.18 -7.94 3.97
CA ALA A 73 6.23 -7.92 2.96
C ALA A 73 7.03 -9.23 2.96
N ARG A 74 7.45 -9.68 4.14
CA ARG A 74 8.23 -10.92 4.31
C ARG A 74 7.41 -12.15 3.91
N GLU A 75 6.18 -12.26 4.39
CA GLU A 75 5.33 -13.44 4.16
C GLU A 75 4.88 -13.58 2.70
N LYS A 76 4.54 -12.48 2.03
CA LYS A 76 4.00 -12.53 0.66
C LYS A 76 5.05 -12.31 -0.43
N TYR A 77 6.13 -11.59 -0.15
CA TYR A 77 7.11 -11.13 -1.14
C TYR A 77 8.55 -11.48 -0.79
N GLY A 78 8.79 -12.27 0.27
CA GLY A 78 10.12 -12.70 0.69
C GLY A 78 10.91 -13.42 -0.40
N VAL A 79 10.25 -14.28 -1.18
CA VAL A 79 10.90 -14.99 -2.30
C VAL A 79 11.45 -14.06 -3.38
N ILE A 80 10.78 -12.93 -3.63
CA ILE A 80 11.26 -11.89 -4.56
C ILE A 80 12.45 -11.16 -3.94
N GLN A 81 12.38 -10.80 -2.66
CA GLN A 81 13.45 -10.12 -1.94
C GLN A 81 14.72 -10.96 -1.89
N GLU A 82 14.61 -12.26 -1.59
CA GLU A 82 15.73 -13.20 -1.57
C GLU A 82 16.39 -13.32 -2.94
N TYR A 83 15.59 -13.41 -4.01
CA TYR A 83 16.12 -13.42 -5.37
C TYR A 83 16.86 -12.12 -5.71
N VAL A 84 16.28 -10.95 -5.43
CA VAL A 84 16.93 -9.65 -5.67
C VAL A 84 18.23 -9.52 -4.87
N ALA A 85 18.24 -9.95 -3.61
CA ALA A 85 19.44 -9.98 -2.78
C ALA A 85 20.52 -10.89 -3.38
N SER A 86 20.15 -12.07 -3.89
CA SER A 86 21.08 -13.01 -4.55
C SER A 86 21.72 -12.41 -5.81
N VAL A 87 20.97 -11.62 -6.57
CA VAL A 87 21.46 -10.89 -7.74
C VAL A 87 22.47 -9.82 -7.34
N PHE A 88 22.21 -9.07 -6.27
CA PHE A 88 23.15 -8.08 -5.75
C PHE A 88 24.44 -8.73 -5.20
N LYS A 89 24.32 -9.84 -4.48
CA LYS A 89 25.46 -10.61 -3.97
C LYS A 89 26.34 -11.14 -5.10
N ALA A 90 25.73 -11.64 -6.18
CA ALA A 90 26.46 -12.08 -7.38
C ALA A 90 27.24 -10.93 -8.06
N LYS A 91 26.80 -9.68 -7.88
CA LYS A 91 27.48 -8.47 -8.35
C LYS A 91 28.52 -7.91 -7.36
N GLY A 92 28.84 -8.65 -6.29
CA GLY A 92 29.89 -8.30 -5.34
C GLY A 92 29.45 -7.35 -4.22
N LEU A 93 28.14 -7.17 -4.00
CA LEU A 93 27.66 -6.45 -2.82
C LEU A 93 27.76 -7.33 -1.58
N ASP A 94 28.08 -6.71 -0.44
CA ASP A 94 27.98 -7.34 0.87
C ASP A 94 26.55 -7.83 1.13
N GLU A 95 26.41 -8.92 1.88
CA GLU A 95 25.13 -9.54 2.16
C GLU A 95 24.16 -8.58 2.88
N THR A 96 24.66 -7.79 3.83
CA THR A 96 23.86 -6.82 4.59
C THR A 96 23.31 -5.74 3.66
N LEU A 97 24.18 -5.17 2.82
CA LEU A 97 23.80 -4.14 1.84
C LEU A 97 22.86 -4.68 0.76
N ALA A 98 23.06 -5.92 0.32
CA ALA A 98 22.18 -6.57 -0.65
C ALA A 98 20.75 -6.73 -0.08
N TYR A 99 20.62 -7.15 1.18
CA TYR A 99 19.31 -7.25 1.84
C TYR A 99 18.68 -5.89 2.12
N GLU A 100 19.46 -4.89 2.51
CA GLU A 100 18.95 -3.51 2.69
C GLU A 100 18.41 -2.93 1.38
N LEU A 101 19.13 -3.13 0.26
CA LEU A 101 18.68 -2.67 -1.06
C LEU A 101 17.50 -3.48 -1.61
N ALA A 102 17.44 -4.78 -1.32
CA ALA A 102 16.31 -5.64 -1.67
C ALA A 102 15.07 -5.32 -0.82
N SER A 103 15.28 -4.85 0.42
CA SER A 103 14.25 -4.32 1.31
C SER A 103 13.85 -2.92 0.86
N LEU A 104 13.29 -2.81 -0.35
CA LEU A 104 12.93 -1.57 -1.02
C LEU A 104 12.34 -0.53 -0.03
N PRO A 105 13.05 0.57 0.27
CA PRO A 105 12.51 1.63 1.10
C PRO A 105 11.22 2.16 0.47
N ASN A 106 10.22 2.45 1.30
CA ASN A 106 8.86 2.89 0.91
C ASN A 106 7.88 1.80 0.43
N MET A 107 8.29 0.53 0.28
CA MET A 107 7.34 -0.54 0.01
C MET A 107 6.42 -0.84 1.19
N THR A 108 6.88 -0.64 2.43
CA THR A 108 6.10 -0.87 3.65
C THR A 108 4.76 -0.11 3.65
N SER A 109 4.78 1.20 3.36
CA SER A 109 3.54 2.01 3.24
C SER A 109 2.65 1.57 2.07
N PHE A 110 3.24 0.91 1.08
CA PHE A 110 2.58 0.44 -0.11
C PHE A 110 1.97 -0.96 0.03
N ILE A 111 2.55 -1.83 0.85
CA ILE A 111 1.98 -3.13 1.23
C ILE A 111 0.60 -2.94 1.90
N ALA A 112 0.41 -1.89 2.69
CA ALA A 112 -0.88 -1.55 3.26
C ALA A 112 -1.94 -1.25 2.18
N LEU A 113 -1.56 -0.55 1.10
CA LEU A 113 -2.45 -0.30 -0.03
C LEU A 113 -2.82 -1.60 -0.75
N LEU A 114 -1.90 -2.57 -0.86
CA LEU A 114 -2.20 -3.87 -1.47
C LEU A 114 -3.27 -4.66 -0.72
N LYS A 115 -3.49 -4.41 0.58
CA LYS A 115 -4.59 -5.03 1.33
C LYS A 115 -5.96 -4.54 0.88
N VAL A 116 -6.05 -3.35 0.29
CA VAL A 116 -7.29 -2.87 -0.34
C VAL A 116 -7.73 -3.85 -1.42
N VAL A 117 -6.81 -4.36 -2.24
CA VAL A 117 -7.14 -5.33 -3.29
C VAL A 117 -7.65 -6.63 -2.68
N ASP A 118 -6.95 -7.17 -1.67
CA ASP A 118 -7.35 -8.41 -1.00
C ASP A 118 -8.80 -8.33 -0.49
N TYR A 119 -9.15 -7.27 0.24
CA TYR A 119 -10.49 -7.11 0.82
C TYR A 119 -11.53 -6.62 -0.19
N ALA A 120 -11.11 -5.91 -1.24
CA ALA A 120 -12.01 -5.53 -2.34
C ALA A 120 -12.51 -6.75 -3.11
N GLU A 121 -11.66 -7.77 -3.26
CA GLU A 121 -11.98 -9.01 -3.98
C GLU A 121 -12.68 -10.03 -3.09
N GLU A 122 -12.30 -10.14 -1.81
CA GLU A 122 -13.01 -10.96 -0.82
C GLU A 122 -14.47 -10.50 -0.66
N GLY A 123 -14.71 -9.19 -0.74
CA GLY A 123 -16.04 -8.60 -0.58
C GLY A 123 -16.50 -8.59 0.88
N GLY A 124 -17.80 -8.45 1.09
CA GLY A 124 -18.40 -8.43 2.44
C GLY A 124 -18.41 -7.07 3.13
N TYR A 125 -17.91 -6.01 2.49
CA TYR A 125 -17.96 -4.64 3.00
C TYR A 125 -18.48 -3.66 1.95
N ASP A 126 -19.30 -2.72 2.38
CA ASP A 126 -19.74 -1.58 1.58
C ASP A 126 -18.65 -0.52 1.42
N ALA A 127 -17.78 -0.37 2.42
CA ALA A 127 -16.69 0.59 2.39
C ALA A 127 -15.38 0.06 3.00
N LEU A 128 -14.27 0.35 2.34
CA LEU A 128 -12.92 0.16 2.85
C LEU A 128 -12.33 1.53 3.19
N ILE A 129 -11.93 1.72 4.45
CA ILE A 129 -11.31 2.96 4.91
C ILE A 129 -9.87 2.68 5.30
N LEU A 130 -8.94 3.31 4.60
CA LEU A 130 -7.51 3.11 4.80
C LEU A 130 -6.95 4.21 5.71
N ASP A 131 -6.64 3.85 6.95
CA ASP A 131 -5.90 4.67 7.91
C ASP A 131 -4.41 4.36 7.80
N THR A 132 -3.74 5.07 6.92
CA THR A 132 -2.31 4.88 6.74
C THR A 132 -1.56 6.20 6.96
N VAL A 133 -0.24 6.12 6.90
CA VAL A 133 0.62 7.26 6.65
C VAL A 133 0.92 7.27 5.15
N PRO A 134 -0.05 7.47 4.22
CA PRO A 134 0.35 7.68 2.85
C PRO A 134 0.88 9.11 2.82
N SER A 135 2.18 9.28 2.95
CA SER A 135 2.81 10.44 2.32
C SER A 135 2.46 10.41 0.84
N GLY A 136 2.35 11.55 0.16
CA GLY A 136 2.18 11.60 -1.30
C GLY A 136 3.20 10.75 -2.07
N GLU A 137 4.33 10.41 -1.43
CA GLU A 137 5.32 9.42 -1.87
C GLU A 137 4.75 8.03 -2.17
N ALA A 138 3.82 7.52 -1.37
CA ALA A 138 3.25 6.18 -1.58
C ALA A 138 2.40 6.12 -2.86
N LEU A 139 1.82 7.24 -3.28
CA LEU A 139 1.08 7.33 -4.55
C LEU A 139 2.00 7.26 -5.77
N LYS A 140 3.28 7.64 -5.64
CA LYS A 140 4.27 7.49 -6.72
C LYS A 140 4.44 6.02 -7.13
N ASN A 141 4.25 5.11 -6.17
CA ASN A 141 4.37 3.67 -6.38
C ASN A 141 3.24 3.09 -7.25
N LEU A 142 2.12 3.81 -7.45
CA LEU A 142 1.04 3.41 -8.36
C LEU A 142 1.46 3.40 -9.85
N TYR A 143 2.61 4.00 -10.17
CA TYR A 143 3.21 3.97 -11.51
C TYR A 143 4.31 2.91 -11.64
N LEU A 144 4.69 2.22 -10.55
CA LEU A 144 5.62 1.08 -10.63
C LEU A 144 5.14 0.02 -11.64
N PRO A 145 3.83 -0.32 -11.77
CA PRO A 145 3.37 -1.26 -12.81
C PRO A 145 3.73 -0.83 -14.22
N SER A 146 3.70 0.48 -14.51
CA SER A 146 4.07 1.01 -15.82
C SER A 146 5.58 0.96 -16.08
N LEU A 147 6.39 1.07 -15.01
CA LEU A 147 7.86 0.99 -15.07
C LEU A 147 8.35 -0.47 -15.13
N PHE A 148 7.80 -1.34 -14.28
CA PHE A 148 8.12 -2.77 -14.22
C PHE A 148 7.48 -3.56 -15.34
N GLY A 149 6.28 -3.21 -15.81
CA GLY A 149 5.64 -3.91 -16.92
C GLY A 149 6.49 -3.94 -18.20
N SER A 150 7.33 -2.94 -18.46
CA SER A 150 8.27 -2.95 -19.60
C SER A 150 9.49 -3.87 -19.36
N ILE A 151 10.03 -3.87 -18.14
CA ILE A 151 11.20 -4.67 -17.74
C ILE A 151 10.80 -6.14 -17.56
N THR A 152 9.70 -6.41 -16.88
CA THR A 152 9.15 -7.76 -16.69
C THR A 152 8.64 -8.34 -18.00
N ARG A 153 7.99 -7.59 -18.90
CA ARG A 153 7.68 -8.12 -20.25
C ARG A 153 8.93 -8.47 -21.05
N LYS A 154 10.02 -7.72 -20.91
CA LYS A 154 11.32 -8.07 -21.52
C LYS A 154 11.94 -9.31 -20.88
N LEU A 155 11.90 -9.41 -19.55
CA LEU A 155 12.37 -10.58 -18.80
C LEU A 155 11.54 -11.83 -19.06
N LEU A 156 10.21 -11.71 -19.22
CA LEU A 156 9.31 -12.81 -19.58
C LEU A 156 9.51 -13.25 -21.03
N LYS A 157 9.77 -12.32 -21.96
CA LYS A 157 10.14 -12.66 -23.35
C LYS A 157 11.48 -13.38 -23.41
N LEU A 158 12.45 -12.95 -22.60
CA LEU A 158 13.73 -13.64 -22.42
C LEU A 158 13.53 -14.99 -21.72
N ALA A 159 12.76 -15.08 -20.65
CA ALA A 159 12.51 -16.33 -19.94
C ALA A 159 11.72 -17.33 -20.79
N GLY A 160 10.74 -16.88 -21.58
CA GLY A 160 9.98 -17.71 -22.52
C GLY A 160 10.84 -18.28 -23.65
N SER A 161 11.86 -17.55 -24.12
CA SER A 161 12.86 -18.08 -25.05
C SER A 161 13.98 -18.88 -24.36
N LEU A 162 14.12 -18.76 -23.04
CA LEU A 162 15.21 -19.33 -22.24
C LEU A 162 14.78 -20.42 -21.23
N MET A 163 13.51 -20.84 -21.14
CA MET A 163 13.13 -21.90 -20.19
C MET A 163 13.90 -23.22 -20.40
N GLY A 164 14.46 -23.45 -21.59
CA GLY A 164 15.42 -24.54 -21.86
C GLY A 164 16.90 -24.20 -21.69
N ALA A 165 17.28 -22.92 -21.62
CA ALA A 165 18.68 -22.45 -21.68
C ALA A 165 19.10 -21.52 -20.51
N ALA A 166 18.20 -21.16 -19.60
CA ALA A 166 18.48 -20.23 -18.51
C ALA A 166 19.60 -20.72 -17.57
N LYS A 167 19.65 -22.03 -17.31
CA LYS A 167 20.72 -22.66 -16.51
C LYS A 167 22.06 -22.74 -17.25
N LEU A 168 22.05 -22.66 -18.57
CA LEU A 168 23.25 -22.69 -19.44
C LEU A 168 23.86 -21.29 -19.61
N LEU A 169 23.07 -20.23 -19.42
CA LEU A 169 23.53 -18.84 -19.54
C LEU A 169 23.96 -18.21 -18.21
N GLU A 170 23.68 -18.87 -17.08
CA GLU A 170 24.12 -18.43 -15.74
C GLU A 170 25.63 -18.08 -15.68
N PRO A 171 26.56 -18.86 -16.28
CA PRO A 171 27.99 -18.53 -16.31
C PRO A 171 28.32 -17.30 -17.19
N ILE A 172 27.45 -16.96 -18.14
CA ILE A 172 27.65 -15.88 -19.11
C ILE A 172 27.09 -14.55 -18.58
N VAL A 173 25.94 -14.59 -17.91
CA VAL A 173 25.26 -13.38 -17.41
C VAL A 173 25.73 -12.99 -16.00
N GLY A 174 26.32 -13.92 -15.24
CA GLY A 174 26.88 -13.64 -13.92
C GLY A 174 25.81 -13.31 -12.86
N VAL A 175 24.57 -13.74 -13.08
CA VAL A 175 23.45 -13.58 -12.14
C VAL A 175 22.67 -14.89 -12.06
N PRO A 176 22.17 -15.27 -10.87
CA PRO A 176 21.41 -16.50 -10.69
C PRO A 176 20.10 -16.44 -11.48
N ALA A 177 19.68 -17.58 -12.03
CA ALA A 177 18.40 -17.68 -12.72
C ALA A 177 17.21 -17.68 -11.72
N PRO A 178 16.11 -16.95 -12.00
CA PRO A 178 14.96 -16.93 -11.10
C PRO A 178 14.25 -18.29 -11.10
N SER A 179 13.82 -18.74 -9.91
CA SER A 179 13.02 -19.95 -9.78
C SER A 179 11.60 -19.73 -10.34
N ARG A 180 10.87 -20.82 -10.62
CA ARG A 180 9.45 -20.72 -11.02
C ARG A 180 8.59 -20.03 -9.97
N GLU A 181 8.94 -20.16 -8.69
CA GLU A 181 8.25 -19.52 -7.58
C GLU A 181 8.46 -18.00 -7.60
N VAL A 182 9.70 -17.55 -7.81
CA VAL A 182 10.02 -16.12 -7.98
C VAL A 182 9.22 -15.52 -9.14
N ILE A 183 9.20 -16.19 -10.29
CA ILE A 183 8.46 -15.71 -11.48
C ILE A 183 6.96 -15.60 -11.17
N ARG A 184 6.38 -16.60 -10.49
CA ARG A 184 4.96 -16.58 -10.12
C ARG A 184 4.65 -15.45 -9.14
N ALA A 185 5.49 -15.26 -8.12
CA ALA A 185 5.31 -14.21 -7.13
C ALA A 185 5.42 -12.81 -7.77
N ASP A 186 6.37 -12.61 -8.68
CA ASP A 186 6.54 -11.35 -9.42
C ASP A 186 5.31 -11.04 -10.30
N LEU A 187 4.81 -12.04 -11.04
CA LEU A 187 3.59 -11.90 -11.83
C LEU A 187 2.36 -11.56 -10.99
N SER A 188 2.18 -12.26 -9.87
CA SER A 188 1.06 -12.01 -8.95
C SER A 188 1.13 -10.62 -8.32
N LEU A 189 2.33 -10.16 -7.96
CA LEU A 189 2.51 -8.80 -7.48
C LEU A 189 2.11 -7.79 -8.57
N LEU A 190 2.58 -7.96 -9.81
CA LEU A 190 2.24 -7.05 -10.91
C LEU A 190 0.74 -6.95 -11.18
N GLU A 191 0.06 -8.09 -11.25
CA GLU A 191 -1.40 -8.13 -11.42
C GLU A 191 -2.11 -7.38 -10.28
N LYS A 192 -1.68 -7.62 -9.04
CA LYS A 192 -2.24 -6.95 -7.86
C LYS A 192 -1.99 -5.44 -7.88
N LEU A 193 -0.85 -5.00 -8.41
CA LEU A 193 -0.55 -3.58 -8.55
C LEU A 193 -1.39 -2.91 -9.63
N GLU A 194 -1.61 -3.59 -10.76
CA GLU A 194 -2.54 -3.11 -11.80
C GLU A 194 -3.95 -2.97 -11.22
N ARG A 195 -4.40 -3.98 -10.47
CA ARG A 195 -5.70 -3.94 -9.80
C ARG A 195 -5.82 -2.81 -8.78
N LEU A 196 -4.79 -2.60 -7.97
CA LEU A 196 -4.73 -1.49 -7.02
C LEU A 196 -4.84 -0.14 -7.72
N LYS A 197 -4.11 0.03 -8.83
CA LYS A 197 -4.17 1.25 -9.65
C LYS A 197 -5.58 1.47 -10.18
N ASP A 198 -6.21 0.45 -10.76
CA ASP A 198 -7.57 0.56 -11.29
C ASP A 198 -8.57 0.98 -10.21
N ILE A 199 -8.47 0.37 -9.02
CA ILE A 199 -9.29 0.75 -7.86
C ILE A 199 -9.06 2.21 -7.50
N LEU A 200 -7.82 2.62 -7.24
CA LEU A 200 -7.53 3.96 -6.70
C LEU A 200 -7.74 5.10 -7.70
N THR A 201 -7.72 4.81 -9.00
CA THR A 201 -7.93 5.80 -10.07
C THR A 201 -9.37 5.86 -10.58
N ASP A 202 -10.24 4.95 -10.16
CA ASP A 202 -11.68 5.03 -10.45
C ASP A 202 -12.36 6.04 -9.50
N PRO A 203 -12.79 7.23 -9.99
CA PRO A 203 -13.40 8.25 -9.15
C PRO A 203 -14.79 7.85 -8.62
N SER A 204 -15.45 6.87 -9.25
CA SER A 204 -16.79 6.40 -8.86
C SER A 204 -16.76 5.49 -7.62
N THR A 205 -15.65 4.79 -7.42
CA THR A 205 -15.48 3.83 -6.33
C THR A 205 -14.39 4.23 -5.34
N SER A 206 -13.39 5.03 -5.71
CA SER A 206 -12.31 5.46 -4.81
C SER A 206 -12.13 6.98 -4.64
N SER A 207 -11.65 7.39 -3.46
CA SER A 207 -11.16 8.75 -3.22
C SER A 207 -10.04 8.81 -2.19
N LEU A 208 -9.24 9.85 -2.32
CA LEU A 208 -8.24 10.28 -1.37
C LEU A 208 -8.77 11.49 -0.57
N ARG A 209 -8.59 11.47 0.74
CA ARG A 209 -8.97 12.54 1.65
C ARG A 209 -7.77 13.08 2.38
N LEU A 210 -7.58 14.39 2.32
CA LEU A 210 -6.39 15.05 2.86
C LEU A 210 -6.67 15.57 4.28
N VAL A 211 -5.72 15.41 5.19
CA VAL A 211 -5.83 15.88 6.58
C VAL A 211 -4.62 16.72 6.96
N ALA A 212 -4.85 17.93 7.44
CA ALA A 212 -3.82 18.85 7.90
C ALA A 212 -4.22 19.54 9.22
N ASN A 213 -3.23 20.04 9.95
CA ASN A 213 -3.43 21.01 11.04
C ASN A 213 -3.42 22.45 10.47
N PRO A 214 -3.92 23.46 11.21
CA PRO A 214 -3.93 24.86 10.80
C PRO A 214 -2.55 25.53 10.93
N ASP A 215 -1.50 24.85 10.45
CA ASP A 215 -0.14 25.38 10.40
C ASP A 215 0.40 25.33 8.97
N GLN A 216 1.26 26.28 8.63
CA GLN A 216 1.78 26.45 7.27
C GLN A 216 2.50 25.19 6.77
N PHE A 217 3.20 24.48 7.64
CA PHE A 217 3.94 23.28 7.28
C PHE A 217 2.99 22.14 6.89
N SER A 218 1.94 21.90 7.67
CA SER A 218 0.94 20.87 7.41
C SER A 218 0.13 21.18 6.14
N ILE A 219 -0.26 22.44 5.95
CA ILE A 219 -0.99 22.88 4.75
C ILE A 219 -0.12 22.73 3.50
N ASN A 220 1.17 23.08 3.56
CA ASN A 220 2.08 22.90 2.42
C ASN A 220 2.27 21.41 2.07
N ASN A 221 2.27 20.51 3.05
CA ASN A 221 2.29 19.06 2.79
C ASN A 221 1.01 18.57 2.14
N MET A 222 -0.16 19.01 2.62
CA MET A 222 -1.45 18.71 2.01
C MET A 222 -1.48 19.16 0.55
N LYS A 223 -1.01 20.37 0.23
CA LYS A 223 -0.90 20.86 -1.16
C LYS A 223 0.00 19.97 -2.03
N ARG A 224 1.14 19.51 -1.51
CA ARG A 224 2.01 18.56 -2.22
C ARG A 224 1.32 17.23 -2.48
N ALA A 225 0.66 16.68 -1.47
CA ALA A 225 -0.10 15.43 -1.62
C ALA A 225 -1.23 15.58 -2.65
N TYR A 226 -1.95 16.71 -2.65
CA TYR A 226 -2.96 17.03 -3.66
C TYR A 226 -2.37 17.06 -5.08
N MET A 227 -1.25 17.77 -5.29
CA MET A 227 -0.58 17.82 -6.59
C MET A 227 -0.15 16.42 -7.06
N SER A 228 0.37 15.58 -6.15
CA SER A 228 0.69 14.18 -6.46
C SER A 228 -0.56 13.39 -6.84
N ALA A 229 -1.65 13.52 -6.10
CA ALA A 229 -2.91 12.84 -6.42
C ALA A 229 -3.41 13.22 -7.82
N CYS A 230 -3.39 14.51 -8.17
CA CYS A 230 -3.76 15.00 -9.51
C CYS A 230 -2.84 14.43 -10.60
N LEU A 231 -1.53 14.42 -10.39
CA LEU A 231 -0.57 13.83 -11.33
C LEU A 231 -0.86 12.34 -11.58
N TYR A 232 -1.39 11.68 -10.56
CA TYR A 232 -1.62 10.24 -10.55
C TYR A 232 -3.06 9.83 -10.85
N GLY A 233 -3.92 10.77 -11.24
CA GLY A 233 -5.33 10.50 -11.55
C GLY A 233 -6.14 10.00 -10.37
N VAL A 234 -5.68 10.24 -9.14
CA VAL A 234 -6.39 9.85 -7.92
C VAL A 234 -7.34 10.97 -7.53
N ASN A 235 -8.63 10.65 -7.45
CA ASN A 235 -9.68 11.59 -7.09
C ASN A 235 -9.53 12.06 -5.64
N VAL A 236 -9.53 13.37 -5.41
CA VAL A 236 -9.55 13.96 -4.06
C VAL A 236 -10.92 14.59 -3.83
N ASP A 237 -11.70 14.02 -2.90
CA ASP A 237 -13.08 14.47 -2.64
C ASP A 237 -13.24 15.31 -1.36
N LEU A 238 -12.23 15.35 -0.48
CA LEU A 238 -12.29 16.08 0.78
C LEU A 238 -10.89 16.51 1.27
N ALA A 239 -10.83 17.71 1.84
CA ALA A 239 -9.72 18.18 2.65
C ALA A 239 -10.23 18.61 4.04
N VAL A 240 -9.59 18.10 5.10
CA VAL A 240 -9.94 18.37 6.49
C VAL A 240 -8.81 19.15 7.15
N VAL A 241 -9.13 20.34 7.66
CA VAL A 241 -8.25 21.09 8.56
C VAL A 241 -8.67 20.77 10.00
N ASN A 242 -7.91 19.90 10.66
CA ASN A 242 -8.17 19.42 12.01
C ASN A 242 -7.50 20.31 13.07
N LYS A 243 -7.93 20.21 14.34
CA LYS A 243 -7.36 20.96 15.48
C LYS A 243 -7.49 22.49 15.35
N VAL A 244 -8.55 22.95 14.68
CA VAL A 244 -8.90 24.37 14.66
C VAL A 244 -9.53 24.72 16.01
N LEU A 245 -8.89 25.63 16.74
CA LEU A 245 -9.43 26.12 18.00
C LEU A 245 -10.62 27.07 17.71
N PRO A 246 -11.68 27.02 18.53
CA PRO A 246 -12.77 27.97 18.42
C PRO A 246 -12.26 29.40 18.67
N ARG A 247 -12.90 30.39 18.03
CA ARG A 247 -12.64 31.79 18.39
C ARG A 247 -13.14 32.00 19.82
N ALA A 248 -12.30 32.65 20.63
CA ALA A 248 -12.64 33.08 21.98
C ALA A 248 -13.83 34.05 21.97
#